data_AF-A0A517TR62-F1
#
_entry.id   AF-A0A517TR62-F1
#
_cell.length_a   1.000
_cell.length_b   1.000
_cell.length_c   1.000
_cell.angle_alpha   90.00
_cell.angle_beta   90.00
_cell.angle_gamma   90.00
#
_symmetry.space_group_name_H-M   'P 1'
#
loop_
_entity.id
_entity.type
_entity.pdbx_description
1 polymer ?
#
loop_
_entity_poly.entity_id
_entity_poly.type
_entity_poly.pdbx_seq_one_letter_code
_entity_poly.pdbx_strand_id
1 'polypeptide(L)'
;MDAQRYTQSQVLYGLQESWEYSTGGSEPFDADTQIYAYMLADGMWGELDLIDIFHRIEKFFNFTCSIDEWKNFFGYDVAERSFEDWQREFAPQLTFGSLAAFIASRAPVAASFAPIPVFGRYCDAAGVFTGIQQVAKNLRKDCPRFAPSTRIIDVMRGNNLDQFWMHVRWMTEHALPALPQFWRDVTFRAGSFGLLVAVCGAFAAWMFSDLVWLIPTISISVAMYSIAVFYKEVANPLPPHIVTFRDLSQLIANSRATAA
;
A
#
# COMPACT_ATOMS: atom_id res chain seq x y z
N MET A 1 -25.35 16.21 -6.11
CA MET A 1 -23.90 16.46 -5.92
C MET A 1 -23.23 15.17 -6.32
N ASP A 2 -22.58 15.15 -7.48
CA ASP A 2 -21.83 13.97 -7.91
C ASP A 2 -20.77 13.69 -6.86
N ALA A 3 -20.82 12.49 -6.27
CA ALA A 3 -19.80 12.07 -5.33
C ALA A 3 -18.46 12.11 -6.07
N GLN A 4 -17.52 12.92 -5.59
CA GLN A 4 -16.16 12.92 -6.09
C GLN A 4 -15.67 11.47 -6.05
N ARG A 5 -15.20 10.94 -7.18
CA ARG A 5 -14.63 9.59 -7.32
C ARG A 5 -13.15 9.71 -7.65
N TYR A 6 -12.37 8.70 -7.29
CA TYR A 6 -11.00 8.60 -7.80
C TYR A 6 -11.02 8.37 -9.30
N THR A 7 -10.05 8.94 -10.00
CA THR A 7 -9.84 8.63 -11.41
C THR A 7 -9.26 7.22 -11.55
N GLN A 8 -9.45 6.61 -12.72
CA GLN A 8 -8.83 5.31 -13.03
C GLN A 8 -7.30 5.37 -12.94
N SER A 9 -6.68 6.50 -13.33
CA SER A 9 -5.24 6.74 -13.20
C SER A 9 -4.78 6.67 -11.74
N GLN A 10 -5.46 7.40 -10.85
CA GLN A 10 -5.15 7.39 -9.42
C GLN A 10 -5.26 5.98 -8.83
N VAL A 11 -6.31 5.24 -9.18
CA VAL A 11 -6.49 3.86 -8.73
C VAL A 11 -5.39 2.95 -9.28
N LEU A 12 -4.94 3.14 -10.52
CA LEU A 12 -3.84 2.35 -11.08
C LEU A 12 -2.54 2.56 -10.31
N TYR A 13 -2.21 3.80 -9.95
CA TYR A 13 -1.08 4.09 -9.05
C TYR A 13 -1.27 3.44 -7.67
N GLY A 14 -2.49 3.48 -7.13
CA GLY A 14 -2.80 2.81 -5.87
C GLY A 14 -2.64 1.29 -5.96
N LEU A 15 -2.98 0.69 -7.10
CA LEU A 15 -2.78 -0.72 -7.37
C LEU A 15 -1.29 -1.04 -7.40
N GLN A 16 -0.45 -0.25 -8.07
CA GLN A 16 1.01 -0.46 -8.08
C GLN A 16 1.59 -0.47 -6.67
N GLU A 17 1.23 0.52 -5.84
CA GLU A 17 1.66 0.60 -4.45
C GLU A 17 1.15 -0.58 -3.60
N SER A 18 -0.14 -0.92 -3.74
CA SER A 18 -0.75 -2.05 -3.03
C SER A 18 -0.16 -3.40 -3.45
N TRP A 19 0.20 -3.55 -4.73
CA TRP A 19 0.77 -4.77 -5.29
C TRP A 19 2.21 -4.94 -4.80
N GLU A 20 3.04 -3.91 -4.95
CA GLU A 20 4.42 -3.91 -4.43
C GLU A 20 4.44 -4.19 -2.93
N TYR A 21 3.52 -3.58 -2.16
CA TYR A 21 3.42 -3.83 -0.73
C TYR A 21 2.97 -5.26 -0.37
N SER A 22 2.10 -5.86 -1.20
CA SER A 22 1.51 -7.17 -0.89
C SER A 22 2.35 -8.34 -1.38
N THR A 23 3.02 -8.19 -2.52
CA THR A 23 3.74 -9.28 -3.19
C THR A 23 5.26 -9.09 -3.14
N GLY A 24 5.75 -7.87 -2.87
CA GLY A 24 7.16 -7.53 -2.97
C GLY A 24 7.66 -7.39 -4.43
N GLY A 25 6.78 -7.65 -5.41
CA GLY A 25 7.07 -7.49 -6.82
C GLY A 25 7.15 -6.01 -7.19
N SER A 26 8.27 -5.59 -7.76
CA SER A 26 8.51 -4.19 -8.17
C SER A 26 8.38 -4.00 -9.67
N GLU A 27 7.94 -5.01 -10.42
CA GLU A 27 7.74 -4.86 -11.85
C GLU A 27 6.60 -3.86 -12.11
N PRO A 28 6.84 -2.83 -12.92
CA PRO A 28 5.80 -1.88 -13.26
C PRO A 28 4.78 -2.53 -14.20
N PHE A 29 3.51 -2.20 -14.00
CA PHE A 29 2.42 -2.53 -14.91
C PHE A 29 1.63 -1.29 -15.28
N ASP A 30 1.00 -1.31 -16.45
CA ASP A 30 0.11 -0.27 -16.95
C ASP A 30 -1.35 -0.74 -17.01
N ALA A 31 -2.23 0.09 -17.58
CA ALA A 31 -3.66 -0.23 -17.68
C ALA A 31 -3.95 -1.41 -18.62
N ASP A 32 -3.08 -1.69 -19.59
CA ASP A 32 -3.28 -2.72 -20.61
C ASP A 32 -2.64 -4.06 -20.21
N THR A 33 -1.80 -4.04 -19.17
CA THR A 33 -1.14 -5.22 -18.63
C THR A 33 -2.18 -6.23 -18.12
N GLN A 34 -2.13 -7.45 -18.66
CA GLN A 34 -3.03 -8.54 -18.29
C GLN A 34 -2.63 -9.14 -16.94
N ILE A 35 -3.56 -9.21 -16.01
CA ILE A 35 -3.31 -9.69 -14.63
C ILE A 35 -2.85 -11.13 -14.64
N TYR A 36 -3.49 -11.99 -15.43
CA TYR A 36 -3.13 -13.41 -15.54
C TYR A 36 -1.70 -13.60 -16.05
N ALA A 37 -1.34 -12.94 -17.16
CA ALA A 37 0.00 -13.05 -17.74
C ALA A 37 1.07 -12.51 -16.79
N TYR A 38 0.78 -11.39 -16.12
CA TYR A 38 1.66 -10.77 -15.14
C TYR A 38 1.90 -11.70 -13.93
N MET A 39 0.84 -12.25 -13.33
CA MET A 39 0.96 -13.18 -12.22
C MET A 39 1.63 -14.50 -12.61
N LEU A 40 1.44 -14.96 -13.85
CA LEU A 40 2.10 -16.17 -14.35
C LEU A 40 3.60 -15.95 -14.53
N ALA A 41 4.01 -14.79 -15.06
CA ALA A 41 5.42 -14.42 -15.22
C ALA A 41 6.14 -14.33 -13.87
N ASP A 42 5.46 -13.81 -12.85
CA ASP A 42 5.97 -13.69 -11.47
C ASP A 42 5.87 -14.99 -10.66
N GLY A 43 5.36 -16.09 -11.26
CA GLY A 43 5.17 -17.38 -10.59
C GLY A 43 4.07 -17.40 -9.52
N MET A 44 3.28 -16.32 -9.43
CA MET A 44 2.34 -16.07 -8.33
C MET A 44 0.94 -16.64 -8.55
N TRP A 45 0.59 -17.04 -9.78
CA TRP A 45 -0.76 -17.52 -10.12
C TRP A 45 -1.22 -18.76 -9.31
N GLY A 46 -0.29 -19.56 -8.79
CA GLY A 46 -0.60 -20.77 -8.00
C GLY A 46 -0.30 -20.68 -6.50
N GLU A 47 0.52 -19.72 -6.06
CA GLU A 47 0.98 -19.61 -4.67
C GLU A 47 0.21 -18.55 -3.86
N LEU A 48 -0.35 -17.54 -4.53
CA LEU A 48 -1.19 -16.53 -3.89
C LEU A 48 -2.67 -16.87 -4.04
N ASP A 49 -3.36 -17.02 -2.91
CA ASP A 49 -4.81 -17.04 -2.93
C ASP A 49 -5.31 -15.68 -3.44
N LEU A 50 -5.99 -15.68 -4.60
CA LEU A 50 -6.60 -14.48 -5.17
C LEU A 50 -7.52 -13.80 -4.12
N ILE A 51 -8.12 -14.58 -3.22
CA ILE A 51 -8.91 -14.07 -2.09
C ILE A 51 -8.08 -13.16 -1.18
N ASP A 52 -6.83 -13.53 -0.88
CA ASP A 52 -5.93 -12.74 -0.04
C ASP A 52 -5.52 -11.43 -0.72
N ILE A 53 -5.23 -11.46 -2.02
CA ILE A 53 -4.92 -10.25 -2.81
C ILE A 53 -6.13 -9.32 -2.80
N PHE A 54 -7.33 -9.83 -3.05
CA PHE A 54 -8.53 -9.00 -3.11
C PHE A 54 -8.93 -8.44 -1.76
N HIS A 55 -8.81 -9.23 -0.69
CA HIS A 55 -9.06 -8.73 0.66
C HIS A 55 -8.09 -7.58 1.02
N ARG A 56 -6.83 -7.66 0.57
CA ARG A 56 -5.84 -6.58 0.73
C ARG A 56 -6.20 -5.35 -0.09
N ILE A 57 -6.62 -5.52 -1.34
CA ILE A 57 -7.08 -4.42 -2.21
C ILE A 57 -8.32 -3.73 -1.62
N GLU A 58 -9.32 -4.49 -1.17
CA GLU A 58 -10.51 -3.99 -0.49
C GLU A 58 -10.15 -3.14 0.73
N LYS A 59 -9.26 -3.67 1.57
CA LYS A 59 -8.77 -2.96 2.75
C LYS A 59 -7.97 -1.70 2.41
N PHE A 60 -7.15 -1.76 1.36
CA PHE A 60 -6.33 -0.64 0.91
C PHE A 60 -7.18 0.52 0.38
N PHE A 61 -8.16 0.23 -0.47
CA PHE A 61 -9.07 1.22 -1.04
C PHE A 61 -10.31 1.51 -0.18
N ASN A 62 -10.42 0.84 0.97
CA ASN A 62 -11.50 0.98 1.95
C ASN A 62 -12.90 0.80 1.34
N PHE A 63 -13.07 -0.28 0.58
CA PHE A 63 -14.38 -0.74 0.09
C PHE A 63 -14.54 -2.23 0.37
N THR A 64 -15.78 -2.70 0.30
CA THR A 64 -16.11 -4.12 0.44
C THR A 64 -16.74 -4.62 -0.84
N CYS A 65 -16.38 -5.82 -1.25
CA CYS A 65 -16.89 -6.48 -2.44
C CYS A 65 -17.30 -7.91 -2.08
N SER A 66 -18.47 -8.33 -2.54
CA SER A 66 -18.89 -9.73 -2.33
C SER A 66 -18.05 -10.69 -3.18
N ILE A 67 -17.97 -11.95 -2.73
CA ILE A 67 -17.32 -13.02 -3.52
C ILE A 67 -17.99 -13.15 -4.89
N ASP A 68 -19.31 -12.98 -4.99
CA ASP A 68 -20.03 -13.09 -6.25
C ASP A 68 -19.72 -11.92 -7.19
N GLU A 69 -19.55 -10.70 -6.68
CA GLU A 69 -19.06 -9.58 -7.48
C GLU A 69 -17.64 -9.82 -8.00
N TRP A 70 -16.76 -10.39 -7.18
CA TRP A 70 -15.42 -10.76 -7.65
C TRP A 70 -15.49 -11.87 -8.71
N LYS A 71 -16.26 -12.93 -8.49
CA LYS A 71 -16.46 -13.99 -9.49
C LYS A 71 -16.98 -13.43 -10.80
N ASN A 72 -17.94 -12.53 -10.76
CA ASN A 72 -18.48 -11.86 -11.94
C ASN A 72 -17.41 -11.02 -12.65
N PHE A 73 -16.58 -10.28 -11.90
CA PHE A 73 -15.46 -9.52 -12.47
C PHE A 73 -14.43 -10.41 -13.16
N PHE A 74 -14.07 -11.53 -12.53
CA PHE A 74 -13.12 -12.51 -13.08
C PHE A 74 -13.74 -13.40 -14.16
N GLY A 75 -15.05 -13.39 -14.35
CA GLY A 75 -15.74 -14.33 -15.24
C GLY A 75 -15.64 -15.79 -14.78
N TYR A 76 -15.43 -16.02 -13.47
CA TYR A 76 -15.48 -17.34 -12.86
C TYR A 76 -16.95 -17.76 -12.65
N ASP A 77 -17.64 -18.06 -13.73
CA ASP A 77 -18.88 -18.82 -13.65
C ASP A 77 -18.51 -20.31 -13.61
N VAL A 78 -18.20 -20.77 -12.39
CA VAL A 78 -17.53 -22.06 -12.08
C VAL A 78 -18.31 -23.29 -12.56
N ALA A 79 -19.59 -23.13 -12.94
CA ALA A 79 -20.44 -24.24 -13.35
C ALA A 79 -20.34 -24.63 -14.83
N GLU A 80 -19.86 -23.75 -15.73
CA GLU A 80 -20.08 -23.96 -17.18
C GLU A 80 -18.83 -23.87 -18.07
N ARG A 81 -17.68 -23.37 -17.59
CA ARG A 81 -16.48 -23.18 -18.44
C ARG A 81 -15.26 -23.98 -18.02
N SER A 82 -14.56 -24.51 -19.02
CA SER A 82 -13.22 -25.06 -18.81
C SER A 82 -12.20 -23.94 -18.54
N PHE A 83 -11.11 -24.27 -17.85
CA PHE A 83 -10.02 -23.32 -17.60
C PHE A 83 -9.40 -22.79 -18.91
N GLU A 84 -9.29 -23.64 -19.94
CA GLU A 84 -8.78 -23.24 -21.26
C GLU A 84 -9.68 -22.22 -21.95
N ASP A 85 -11.01 -22.40 -21.89
CA ASP A 85 -11.95 -21.45 -22.46
C ASP A 85 -11.92 -20.11 -21.71
N TRP A 86 -11.83 -20.15 -20.37
CA TRP A 86 -11.63 -18.96 -19.55
C TRP A 86 -10.33 -18.22 -19.91
N GLN A 87 -9.22 -18.94 -20.05
CA GLN A 87 -7.92 -18.38 -20.39
C GLN A 87 -7.92 -17.75 -21.79
N ARG A 88 -8.62 -18.35 -22.75
CA ARG A 88 -8.70 -17.83 -24.12
C ARG A 88 -9.61 -16.61 -24.24
N GLU A 89 -10.74 -16.60 -23.53
CA GLU A 89 -11.83 -15.65 -23.78
C GLU A 89 -11.89 -14.51 -22.75
N PHE A 90 -11.58 -14.80 -21.48
CA PHE A 90 -11.74 -13.86 -20.36
C PHE A 90 -10.42 -13.29 -19.86
N ALA A 91 -9.39 -14.13 -19.68
CA ALA A 91 -8.09 -13.68 -19.17
C ALA A 91 -7.48 -12.49 -19.95
N PRO A 92 -7.61 -12.38 -21.29
CA PRO A 92 -7.07 -11.23 -22.03
C PRO A 92 -7.78 -9.90 -21.73
N GLN A 93 -9.03 -9.94 -21.25
CA GLN A 93 -9.83 -8.76 -20.90
C GLN A 93 -9.60 -8.32 -19.43
N LEU A 94 -8.98 -9.20 -18.64
CA LEU A 94 -8.67 -8.98 -17.24
C LEU A 94 -7.33 -8.23 -17.13
N THR A 95 -7.40 -6.91 -17.28
CA THR A 95 -6.24 -6.02 -17.18
C THR A 95 -6.24 -5.23 -15.87
N PHE A 96 -5.08 -4.69 -15.49
CA PHE A 96 -5.02 -3.76 -14.35
C PHE A 96 -5.86 -2.50 -14.57
N GLY A 97 -6.07 -2.08 -15.82
CA GLY A 97 -7.00 -1.01 -16.19
C GLY A 97 -8.45 -1.38 -15.88
N SER A 98 -8.90 -2.58 -16.24
CA SER A 98 -10.27 -3.02 -15.93
C SER A 98 -10.48 -3.20 -14.42
N LEU A 99 -9.46 -3.65 -13.68
CA LEU A 99 -9.46 -3.68 -12.21
C LEU A 99 -9.50 -2.27 -11.61
N ALA A 100 -8.72 -1.33 -12.15
CA ALA A 100 -8.73 0.05 -11.69
C ALA A 100 -10.10 0.72 -11.91
N ALA A 101 -10.75 0.47 -13.04
CA ALA A 101 -12.10 0.96 -13.30
C ALA A 101 -13.13 0.32 -12.36
N PHE A 102 -13.01 -0.98 -12.10
CA PHE A 102 -13.85 -1.71 -11.16
C PHE A 102 -13.78 -1.11 -9.75
N ILE A 103 -12.57 -0.86 -9.25
CA ILE A 103 -12.32 -0.23 -7.95
C ILE A 103 -12.80 1.23 -7.94
N ALA A 104 -12.49 2.03 -8.97
CA ALA A 104 -12.92 3.43 -9.04
C ALA A 104 -14.45 3.60 -8.97
N SER A 105 -15.21 2.60 -9.43
CA SER A 105 -16.68 2.59 -9.34
C SER A 105 -17.23 2.34 -7.94
N ARG A 106 -16.43 1.75 -7.03
CA ARG A 106 -16.84 1.27 -5.69
C ARG A 106 -16.15 1.99 -4.54
N ALA A 107 -14.88 2.33 -4.72
CA ALA A 107 -14.03 2.90 -3.68
C ALA A 107 -14.55 4.29 -3.27
N PRO A 108 -14.82 4.51 -1.97
CA PRO A 108 -15.16 5.83 -1.49
C PRO A 108 -13.94 6.74 -1.59
N VAL A 109 -14.16 8.01 -1.95
CA VAL A 109 -13.08 9.01 -1.86
C VAL A 109 -12.77 9.28 -0.39
N ALA A 110 -11.60 8.81 0.03
CA ALA A 110 -11.10 8.90 1.38
C ALA A 110 -10.63 10.33 1.71
N ALA A 111 -10.12 11.06 0.71
CA ALA A 111 -9.70 12.45 0.88
C ALA A 111 -9.81 13.27 -0.41
N SER A 112 -10.06 14.57 -0.28
CA SER A 112 -10.01 15.51 -1.40
C SER A 112 -8.89 16.52 -1.20
N PHE A 113 -8.06 16.68 -2.24
CA PHE A 113 -7.04 17.73 -2.29
C PHE A 113 -7.54 18.98 -3.05
N ALA A 114 -8.85 19.11 -3.29
CA ALA A 114 -9.40 20.25 -4.00
C ALA A 114 -9.10 21.58 -3.28
N PRO A 115 -8.89 22.69 -4.03
CA PRO A 115 -8.61 23.99 -3.43
C PRO A 115 -9.78 24.46 -2.57
N ILE A 116 -9.51 25.06 -1.41
CA ILE A 116 -10.55 25.55 -0.49
C ILE A 116 -10.51 27.06 -0.33
N PRO A 117 -11.66 27.73 -0.10
CA PRO A 117 -11.68 29.17 0.14
C PRO A 117 -11.09 29.50 1.52
N VAL A 118 -10.06 30.34 1.53
CA VAL A 118 -9.44 30.91 2.72
C VAL A 118 -9.41 32.42 2.57
N PHE A 119 -10.10 33.14 3.45
CA PHE A 119 -10.26 34.61 3.39
C PHE A 119 -10.71 35.13 2.01
N GLY A 120 -11.63 34.41 1.36
CA GLY A 120 -12.21 34.80 0.06
C GLY A 120 -11.34 34.47 -1.16
N ARG A 121 -10.21 33.77 -0.99
CA ARG A 121 -9.38 33.26 -2.10
C ARG A 121 -9.27 31.74 -2.03
N TYR A 122 -9.35 31.07 -3.18
CA TYR A 122 -9.08 29.63 -3.25
C TYR A 122 -7.59 29.38 -3.01
N CYS A 123 -7.28 28.48 -2.08
CA CYS A 123 -5.93 28.13 -1.67
C CYS A 123 -5.69 26.63 -1.82
N ASP A 124 -4.81 26.28 -2.75
CA ASP A 124 -4.48 24.88 -3.06
C ASP A 124 -3.81 24.18 -1.89
N ALA A 125 -2.78 24.80 -1.31
CA ALA A 125 -2.03 24.23 -0.19
C ALA A 125 -2.92 23.97 1.04
N ALA A 126 -3.92 24.82 1.29
CA ALA A 126 -4.88 24.62 2.38
C ALA A 126 -5.85 23.45 2.08
N GLY A 127 -6.25 23.30 0.82
CA GLY A 127 -7.06 22.17 0.36
C GLY A 127 -6.32 20.85 0.49
N VAL A 128 -5.07 20.81 0.01
CA VAL A 128 -4.16 19.66 0.17
C VAL A 128 -3.97 19.30 1.64
N PHE A 129 -3.68 20.29 2.50
CA PHE A 129 -3.52 20.04 3.93
C PHE A 129 -4.77 19.41 4.56
N THR A 130 -5.95 19.88 4.16
CA THR A 130 -7.23 19.33 4.64
C THR A 130 -7.41 17.88 4.19
N GLY A 131 -7.08 17.55 2.95
CA GLY A 131 -7.11 16.16 2.49
C GLY A 131 -6.06 15.29 3.19
N ILE A 132 -4.85 15.81 3.45
CA ILE A 132 -3.84 15.10 4.25
C ILE A 132 -4.37 14.75 5.64
N GLN A 133 -5.11 15.68 6.28
CA GLN A 133 -5.77 15.40 7.55
C GLN A 133 -6.84 14.31 7.43
N GLN A 134 -7.58 14.25 6.31
CA GLN A 134 -8.56 13.19 6.06
C GLN A 134 -7.87 11.83 5.89
N VAL A 135 -6.81 11.74 5.08
CA VAL A 135 -5.99 10.52 4.93
C VAL A 135 -5.47 10.06 6.29
N ALA A 136 -4.91 10.98 7.08
CA ALA A 136 -4.37 10.67 8.39
C ALA A 136 -5.41 10.09 9.37
N LYS A 137 -6.62 10.65 9.38
CA LYS A 137 -7.74 10.18 10.22
C LYS A 137 -8.28 8.82 9.78
N ASN A 138 -8.31 8.56 8.46
CA ASN A 138 -8.79 7.28 7.93
C ASN A 138 -7.84 6.14 8.28
N LEU A 139 -6.53 6.40 8.26
CA LEU A 139 -5.50 5.41 8.63
C LEU A 139 -5.40 5.23 10.14
N ARG A 140 -5.50 6.32 10.91
CA ARG A 140 -5.41 6.30 12.37
C ARG A 140 -6.63 6.99 12.96
N LYS A 141 -7.58 6.21 13.48
CA LYS A 141 -8.81 6.73 14.13
C LYS A 141 -8.48 7.70 15.26
N ASP A 142 -7.42 7.43 16.02
CA ASP A 142 -6.95 8.25 17.14
C ASP A 142 -5.84 9.23 16.71
N CYS A 143 -5.88 9.72 15.47
CA CYS A 143 -4.89 10.68 14.98
C CYS A 143 -5.00 11.99 15.76
N PRO A 144 -3.93 12.45 16.42
CA PRO A 144 -3.95 13.72 17.14
C PRO A 144 -4.18 14.87 16.14
N ARG A 145 -4.81 15.95 16.61
CA ARG A 145 -4.90 17.17 15.78
C ARG A 145 -3.50 17.71 15.54
N PHE A 146 -3.20 18.05 14.30
CA PHE A 146 -1.91 18.63 13.90
C PHE A 146 -2.11 19.86 13.02
N ALA A 147 -1.12 20.75 13.06
CA ALA A 147 -1.09 22.00 12.30
C ALA A 147 -0.11 21.87 11.12
N PRO A 148 -0.14 22.80 10.14
CA PRO A 148 0.80 22.78 9.02
C PRO A 148 2.27 22.81 9.46
N SER A 149 2.59 23.51 10.56
CA SER A 149 3.95 23.58 11.12
C SER A 149 4.37 22.33 11.90
N THR A 150 3.46 21.38 12.15
CA THR A 150 3.76 20.14 12.86
C THR A 150 4.64 19.25 11.97
N ARG A 151 5.68 18.65 12.57
CA ARG A 151 6.55 17.69 11.87
C ARG A 151 5.78 16.40 11.61
N ILE A 152 5.94 15.84 10.42
CA ILE A 152 5.21 14.61 10.02
C ILE A 152 5.56 13.47 10.98
N ILE A 153 6.84 13.32 11.31
CA ILE A 153 7.36 12.30 12.23
C ILE A 153 6.83 12.42 13.65
N ASP A 154 6.27 13.55 14.08
CA ASP A 154 5.69 13.67 15.43
C ASP A 154 4.27 13.09 15.48
N VAL A 155 3.63 12.90 14.32
CA VAL A 155 2.24 12.42 14.19
C VAL A 155 2.18 11.01 13.61
N MET A 156 3.00 10.75 12.60
CA MET A 156 3.07 9.50 11.85
C MET A 156 4.45 8.87 12.02
N ARG A 157 4.49 7.64 12.55
CA ARG A 157 5.70 6.86 12.77
C ARG A 157 5.50 5.39 12.38
N GLY A 158 6.62 4.71 12.17
CA GLY A 158 6.66 3.29 11.82
C GLY A 158 5.72 2.94 10.67
N ASN A 159 4.94 1.87 10.85
CA ASN A 159 4.05 1.37 9.82
C ASN A 159 2.92 2.37 9.44
N ASN A 160 2.53 3.27 10.34
CA ASN A 160 1.54 4.30 10.02
C ASN A 160 2.11 5.34 9.07
N LEU A 161 3.42 5.64 9.18
CA LEU A 161 4.09 6.52 8.25
C LEU A 161 4.17 5.91 6.85
N ASP A 162 4.47 4.61 6.76
CA ASP A 162 4.50 3.87 5.49
C ASP A 162 3.15 3.94 4.79
N GLN A 163 2.08 3.56 5.50
CA GLN A 163 0.73 3.56 4.93
C GLN A 163 0.28 4.98 4.57
N PHE A 164 0.56 5.96 5.41
CA PHE A 164 0.25 7.36 5.13
C PHE A 164 0.96 7.85 3.87
N TRP A 165 2.26 7.62 3.76
CA TRP A 165 3.05 8.07 2.63
C TRP A 165 2.59 7.43 1.33
N MET A 166 2.35 6.11 1.37
CA MET A 166 1.80 5.35 0.25
C MET A 166 0.45 5.92 -0.20
N HIS A 167 -0.45 6.21 0.74
CA HIS A 167 -1.77 6.77 0.41
C HIS A 167 -1.70 8.15 -0.24
N VAL A 168 -0.89 9.04 0.32
CA VAL A 168 -0.72 10.38 -0.26
C VAL A 168 -0.06 10.26 -1.64
N ARG A 169 0.96 9.40 -1.78
CA ARG A 169 1.71 9.23 -3.02
C ARG A 169 0.82 8.77 -4.17
N TRP A 170 -0.02 7.74 -4.00
CA TRP A 170 -0.90 7.31 -5.09
C TRP A 170 -2.02 8.30 -5.40
N MET A 171 -2.59 8.98 -4.40
CA MET A 171 -3.61 10.02 -4.63
C MET A 171 -3.06 11.22 -5.42
N THR A 172 -1.75 11.43 -5.34
CA THR A 172 -1.01 12.45 -6.11
C THR A 172 -0.33 11.89 -7.37
N GLU A 173 -0.70 10.70 -7.82
CA GLU A 173 -0.15 10.09 -9.04
C GLU A 173 1.39 10.00 -9.02
N HIS A 174 1.95 9.62 -7.87
CA HIS A 174 3.40 9.51 -7.64
C HIS A 174 4.19 10.84 -7.77
N ALA A 175 3.54 12.00 -7.62
CA ALA A 175 4.25 13.29 -7.51
C ALA A 175 5.24 13.36 -6.33
N LEU A 176 5.07 12.49 -5.33
CA LEU A 176 5.98 12.34 -4.21
C LEU A 176 7.00 11.21 -4.47
N PRO A 177 8.26 11.39 -4.05
CA PRO A 177 9.24 10.31 -4.10
C PRO A 177 8.85 9.16 -3.17
N ALA A 178 9.20 7.93 -3.56
CA ALA A 178 9.04 6.76 -2.70
C ALA A 178 9.91 6.89 -1.44
N LEU A 179 9.47 6.28 -0.34
CA LEU A 179 10.36 6.07 0.81
C LEU A 179 11.48 5.08 0.44
N PRO A 180 12.65 5.16 1.11
CA PRO A 180 13.74 4.22 0.87
C PRO A 180 13.27 2.76 0.99
N GLN A 181 13.63 1.92 0.03
CA GLN A 181 13.22 0.51 0.02
C GLN A 181 13.66 -0.22 1.30
N PHE A 182 14.86 0.07 1.80
CA PHE A 182 15.33 -0.46 3.08
C PHE A 182 14.35 -0.16 4.22
N TRP A 183 13.78 1.04 4.28
CA TRP A 183 12.82 1.41 5.31
C TRP A 183 11.54 0.58 5.19
N ARG A 184 11.01 0.39 3.98
CA ARG A 184 9.82 -0.45 3.75
C ARG A 184 10.07 -1.90 4.21
N ASP A 185 11.24 -2.44 3.86
CA ASP A 185 11.55 -3.86 4.04
C ASP A 185 12.14 -4.24 5.41
N VAL A 186 12.64 -3.28 6.21
CA VAL A 186 13.48 -3.59 7.40
C VAL A 186 12.81 -4.58 8.37
N THR A 187 11.49 -4.46 8.59
CA THR A 187 10.72 -5.36 9.44
C THR A 187 10.52 -6.73 8.82
N PHE A 188 10.29 -6.79 7.50
CA PHE A 188 10.18 -8.06 6.78
C PHE A 188 11.52 -8.81 6.79
N ARG A 189 12.62 -8.12 6.44
CA ARG A 189 13.98 -8.69 6.46
C ARG A 189 14.37 -9.18 7.85
N ALA A 190 14.07 -8.41 8.90
CA ALA A 190 14.31 -8.84 10.28
C ALA A 190 13.47 -10.07 10.66
N GLY A 191 12.21 -10.13 10.22
CA GLY A 191 11.34 -11.29 10.39
C GLY A 191 11.85 -12.54 9.68
N SER A 192 12.21 -12.43 8.39
CA SER A 192 12.76 -13.54 7.60
C SER A 192 14.08 -14.06 8.18
N PHE A 193 14.97 -13.15 8.59
CA PHE A 193 16.22 -13.55 9.24
C PHE A 193 15.97 -14.18 10.61
N GLY A 194 15.02 -13.66 11.39
CA GLY A 194 14.58 -14.27 12.65
C GLY A 194 14.00 -15.67 12.46
N LEU A 195 13.24 -15.90 11.39
CA LEU A 195 12.74 -17.23 11.02
C LEU A 195 13.89 -18.18 10.67
N LEU A 196 14.85 -17.73 9.86
CA LEU A 196 16.03 -18.52 9.49
C LEU A 196 16.83 -18.93 10.73
N VAL A 197 17.07 -18.00 11.66
CA VAL A 197 17.73 -18.28 12.94
C VAL A 197 16.94 -19.31 13.77
N ALA A 198 15.61 -19.21 13.80
CA ALA A 198 14.77 -20.17 14.50
C ALA A 198 14.84 -21.58 13.86
N VAL A 199 14.86 -21.67 12.53
CA VAL A 199 15.02 -22.94 11.80
C VAL A 199 16.39 -23.57 12.08
N CYS A 200 17.47 -22.78 12.06
CA CYS A 200 18.80 -23.25 12.44
C CYS A 200 18.84 -23.72 13.91
N GLY A 201 18.17 -23.01 14.81
CA GLY A 201 18.02 -23.41 16.22
C GLY A 201 17.28 -24.72 16.38
N ALA A 202 16.17 -24.92 15.66
CA ALA A 202 15.41 -26.16 15.65
C ALA A 202 16.24 -27.33 15.11
N PHE A 203 17.01 -27.09 14.03
CA PHE A 203 17.91 -28.09 13.48
C PHE A 203 19.04 -28.47 14.46
N ALA A 204 19.64 -27.49 15.14
CA ALA A 204 20.65 -27.74 16.16
C ALA A 204 20.07 -28.50 17.37
N ALA A 205 18.89 -28.11 17.84
CA ALA A 205 18.20 -28.80 18.94
C ALA A 205 17.88 -30.27 18.59
N TRP A 206 17.48 -30.53 17.35
CA TRP A 206 17.27 -31.88 16.85
C TRP A 206 18.57 -32.67 16.75
N MET A 207 19.62 -32.09 16.15
CA MET A 207 20.92 -32.74 15.95
C MET A 207 21.60 -33.14 17.27
N PHE A 208 21.50 -32.30 18.30
CA PHE A 208 22.13 -32.55 19.61
C PHE A 208 21.15 -33.12 20.65
N SER A 209 19.88 -33.31 20.29
CA SER A 209 18.81 -33.75 21.20
C SER A 209 18.71 -32.88 22.47
N ASP A 210 19.00 -31.59 22.34
CA ASP A 210 19.03 -30.62 23.43
C ASP A 210 18.26 -29.35 23.05
N LEU A 211 17.17 -29.09 23.78
CA LEU A 211 16.31 -27.94 23.56
C LEU A 211 16.94 -26.61 24.00
N VAL A 212 18.08 -26.63 24.72
CA VAL A 212 18.78 -25.42 25.17
C VAL A 212 19.15 -24.51 23.99
N TRP A 213 19.36 -25.06 22.79
CA TRP A 213 19.65 -24.29 21.58
C TRP A 213 18.49 -23.40 21.11
N LEU A 214 17.25 -23.67 21.51
CA LEU A 214 16.09 -22.87 21.10
C LEU A 214 16.02 -21.51 21.82
N ILE A 215 16.48 -21.46 23.08
CA ILE A 215 16.42 -20.26 23.92
C ILE A 215 17.21 -19.09 23.31
N PRO A 216 18.51 -19.24 22.96
CA PRO A 216 19.26 -18.14 22.35
C PRO A 216 18.73 -17.78 20.97
N THR A 217 18.27 -18.74 20.15
CA THR A 217 17.75 -18.44 18.81
C THR A 217 16.46 -17.65 18.86
N ILE A 218 15.52 -18.01 19.73
CA ILE A 218 14.28 -17.24 19.92
C ILE A 218 14.62 -15.85 20.45
N SER A 219 15.53 -15.74 21.42
CA SER A 219 15.93 -14.46 22.00
C SER A 219 16.55 -13.52 20.96
N ILE A 220 17.42 -14.04 20.09
CA ILE A 220 18.03 -13.28 18.99
C ILE A 220 16.95 -12.83 17.99
N SER A 221 16.05 -13.72 17.57
CA SER A 221 14.98 -13.39 16.63
C SER A 221 14.05 -12.29 17.17
N VAL A 222 13.65 -12.38 18.44
CA VAL A 222 12.82 -11.36 19.10
C VAL A 222 13.58 -10.03 19.23
N ALA A 223 14.85 -10.07 19.61
CA ALA A 223 15.67 -8.87 19.76
C ALA A 223 15.85 -8.14 18.42
N MET A 224 16.17 -8.86 17.34
CA MET A 224 16.33 -8.27 16.01
C MET A 224 15.03 -7.66 15.48
N TYR A 225 13.91 -8.37 15.61
CA TYR A 225 12.61 -7.85 15.20
C TYR A 225 12.25 -6.59 16.00
N SER A 226 12.52 -6.59 17.31
CA SER A 226 12.29 -5.44 18.19
C SER A 226 13.18 -4.24 17.82
N ILE A 227 14.45 -4.47 17.46
CA ILE A 227 15.35 -3.44 16.94
C ILE A 227 14.82 -2.86 15.63
N ALA A 228 14.32 -3.69 14.71
CA ALA A 228 13.75 -3.22 13.45
C ALA A 228 12.48 -2.37 13.65
N VAL A 229 11.60 -2.79 14.55
CA VAL A 229 10.41 -2.02 14.93
C VAL A 229 10.82 -0.70 15.60
N PHE A 230 11.76 -0.73 16.54
CA PHE A 230 12.25 0.47 17.22
C PHE A 230 12.93 1.44 16.26
N TYR A 231 13.72 0.94 15.31
CA TYR A 231 14.30 1.74 14.23
C TYR A 231 13.21 2.46 13.44
N LYS A 232 12.11 1.75 13.10
CA LYS A 232 10.93 2.33 12.44
C LYS A 232 10.20 3.40 13.28
N GLU A 233 10.32 3.37 14.60
CA GLU A 233 9.71 4.37 15.47
C GLU A 233 10.58 5.61 15.71
N VAL A 234 11.89 5.52 15.45
CA VAL A 234 12.85 6.59 15.80
C VAL A 234 13.48 7.25 14.58
N ALA A 235 13.81 6.48 13.54
CA ALA A 235 14.46 7.03 12.36
C ALA A 235 13.47 7.78 11.45
N ASN A 236 13.98 8.79 10.75
CA ASN A 236 13.21 9.60 9.81
C ASN A 236 13.54 9.18 8.37
N PRO A 237 12.63 8.48 7.66
CA PRO A 237 12.84 8.08 6.27
C PRO A 237 12.47 9.17 5.26
N LEU A 238 11.93 10.30 5.71
CA LEU A 238 11.38 11.33 4.83
C LEU A 238 12.49 12.03 4.04
N PRO A 239 12.19 12.50 2.81
CA PRO A 239 13.11 13.34 2.06
C PRO A 239 13.53 14.57 2.88
N PRO A 240 14.80 15.02 2.80
CA PRO A 240 15.34 16.04 3.69
C PRO A 240 14.64 17.42 3.56
N HIS A 241 13.95 17.66 2.45
CA HIS A 241 13.19 18.89 2.20
C HIS A 241 11.73 18.84 2.69
N ILE A 242 11.26 17.70 3.21
CA ILE A 242 9.88 17.52 3.69
C ILE A 242 9.92 17.19 5.18
N VAL A 243 9.81 18.22 6.00
CA VAL A 243 9.88 18.07 7.47
C VAL A 243 8.48 18.20 8.08
N THR A 244 7.69 19.15 7.59
CA THR A 244 6.37 19.50 8.13
C THR A 244 5.24 19.19 7.17
N PHE A 245 4.01 19.14 7.69
CA PHE A 245 2.83 18.99 6.85
C PHE A 245 2.63 20.17 5.88
N ARG A 246 3.14 21.36 6.21
CA ARG A 246 3.15 22.51 5.30
C ARG A 246 4.02 22.23 4.08
N ASP A 247 5.24 21.74 4.28
CA ASP A 247 6.19 21.46 3.19
C ASP A 247 5.59 20.42 2.24
N LEU A 248 4.99 19.37 2.80
CA LEU A 248 4.27 18.35 2.04
C LEU A 248 3.09 18.94 1.25
N SER A 249 2.28 19.79 1.89
CA SER A 249 1.10 20.37 1.26
C SER A 249 1.47 21.32 0.12
N GLN A 250 2.55 22.10 0.30
CA GLN A 250 3.07 23.00 -0.73
C GLN A 250 3.67 22.23 -1.89
N LEU A 251 4.42 21.16 -1.62
CA LEU A 251 5.00 20.32 -2.67
C LEU A 251 3.92 19.73 -3.59
N ILE A 252 2.87 19.16 -2.99
CA ILE A 252 1.74 18.59 -3.73
C ILE A 252 0.92 19.67 -4.46
N ALA A 253 0.75 20.85 -3.86
CA ALA A 253 0.07 21.95 -4.53
C ALA A 253 0.86 22.41 -5.78
N ASN A 254 2.19 22.53 -5.66
CA ASN A 254 3.06 22.94 -6.75
C ASN A 254 3.15 21.88 -7.87
N SER A 255 3.20 20.59 -7.53
CA SER A 255 3.22 19.52 -8.53
C SER A 255 1.92 19.50 -9.36
N ARG A 256 0.80 19.83 -8.73
CA ARG A 256 -0.50 19.90 -9.42
C ARG A 256 -0.65 21.16 -10.26
N ALA A 257 -0.07 22.27 -9.85
CA ALA A 257 -0.02 23.49 -10.66
C ALA A 257 0.87 23.36 -11.90
N THR A 258 1.86 22.45 -11.88
CA THR A 258 2.75 22.19 -13.03
C THR A 258 2.21 21.13 -13.98
N ALA A 259 1.24 20.32 -13.56
CA ALA A 259 0.57 19.31 -14.38
C ALA A 259 -0.70 19.82 -15.09
N ALA A 260 -1.19 21.01 -14.73
CA ALA A 260 -2.37 21.66 -15.31
C ALA A 260 -1.98 22.69 -16.39
#